data_AF-F2UAY8-F1
#
_entry.id   AF-F2UAY8-F1
#
_cell.length_a   1.000
_cell.length_b   1.000
_cell.length_c   1.000
_cell.angle_alpha   90.00
_cell.angle_beta   90.00
_cell.angle_gamma   90.00
#
_symmetry.space_group_name_H-M   'P 1'
#
loop_
_entity.id
_entity.type
_entity.pdbx_description
1 polymer ?
#
loop_
_entity_poly.entity_id
_entity_poly.type
_entity_poly.pdbx_seq_one_letter_code
_entity_poly.pdbx_strand_id
1 'polypeptide(L)'
;MKCVILVAGHATRLEAELRADTSGKYASLVGIPKALLPGPDGRPILDQWWAAVNTASHISSDVYLVTNAEKYKHYERWATANGFPRQNIINDGTTSSTGGIGAIADLDLAIRSRSIDDDLLVVSGDMLFNPKSFDLDGVLQYFKARGGELSCYYAMHPGEDSTSRGILELNEDHQVTNFFEKPKPGTTTSRLASVVLYCFKRETLGLIRKFAEDAATTRRSLGHLMEALVKQTPVYGMKLPDHFGLIGAVGVKEYHQCLQAAQAERSGRSVGPIVRRAYARVGLMGNPSDGFFGKTISLAIRNYWAQATITPNDTLVLEPHPLNDPTEFGSLADLCGISKKEGYQGGLRLMQATCKKFFEFCSERGIAIARRNFRLKYDTNIPRQVGLAGSSAICTAVLKCLVAFFNLTQEDFPLPVQANFVLSVETQELGINAGLQDRVIQAYNGCVYMDFSKEIMDAQGYGHYEQLPVSKLPQFWLGYLADPSDSGKIHSNIRQRYNSGEEAVVSGMQQFAAFTDAARAAILSGQHNTLADLMDKNFDLRRQLYGDECLGEANLKMVAIARKHNSAVKFPGSGGAVVGLCRNSESMRALQEEFEANNFVFVKVIPRGQDEPHE
;
A
#
# COMPACT_ATOMS: atom_id res chain seq x y z
N MET A 1 15.02 18.78 -18.09
CA MET A 1 15.99 18.10 -17.22
C MET A 1 17.02 17.35 -18.05
N LYS A 2 18.28 17.37 -17.61
CA LYS A 2 19.45 16.70 -18.19
C LYS A 2 19.75 15.40 -17.45
N CYS A 3 20.56 14.53 -18.03
CA CYS A 3 21.00 13.29 -17.37
C CYS A 3 22.52 13.13 -17.42
N VAL A 4 23.10 12.73 -16.29
CA VAL A 4 24.50 12.33 -16.15
C VAL A 4 24.55 10.87 -15.70
N ILE A 5 25.18 10.04 -16.52
CA ILE A 5 25.45 8.63 -16.25
C ILE A 5 26.91 8.51 -15.81
N LEU A 6 27.14 8.04 -14.58
CA LEU A 6 28.48 7.86 -14.01
C LEU A 6 28.95 6.42 -14.20
N VAL A 7 30.07 6.25 -14.90
CA VAL A 7 30.71 4.94 -15.18
C VAL A 7 32.24 4.98 -15.01
N ALA A 8 32.76 5.99 -14.30
CA ALA A 8 34.19 6.20 -14.03
C ALA A 8 34.76 5.33 -12.89
N GLY A 9 33.95 4.47 -12.27
CA GLY A 9 34.39 3.61 -11.18
C GLY A 9 35.42 2.55 -11.60
N HIS A 10 36.48 2.37 -10.81
CA HIS A 10 37.55 1.38 -11.08
C HIS A 10 37.25 -0.05 -10.57
N ALA A 11 36.01 -0.37 -10.16
CA ALA A 11 35.49 -1.71 -9.80
C ALA A 11 36.52 -2.71 -9.22
N THR A 12 37.30 -2.28 -8.23
CA THR A 12 38.58 -2.91 -7.87
C THR A 12 38.46 -4.34 -7.35
N ARG A 13 37.39 -4.65 -6.60
CA ARG A 13 37.15 -5.99 -6.05
C ARG A 13 36.77 -6.99 -7.15
N LEU A 14 35.75 -6.68 -7.94
CA LEU A 14 35.29 -7.55 -9.03
C LEU A 14 36.41 -7.82 -10.03
N GLU A 15 37.14 -6.77 -10.44
CA GLU A 15 38.26 -6.94 -11.38
C GLU A 15 39.40 -7.78 -10.81
N ALA A 16 39.74 -7.62 -9.52
CA ALA A 16 40.74 -8.44 -8.86
C ALA A 16 40.32 -9.92 -8.77
N GLU A 17 39.07 -10.20 -8.39
CA GLU A 17 38.52 -11.55 -8.33
C GLU A 17 38.44 -12.21 -9.72
N LEU A 18 38.08 -11.48 -10.77
CA LEU A 18 38.07 -11.97 -12.15
C LEU A 18 39.48 -12.33 -12.64
N ARG A 19 40.51 -11.53 -12.29
CA ARG A 19 41.91 -11.82 -12.65
C ARG A 19 42.50 -12.99 -11.86
N ALA A 20 42.03 -13.21 -10.64
CA ALA A 20 42.47 -14.30 -9.78
C ALA A 20 41.81 -15.66 -10.12
N ASP A 21 40.76 -15.67 -10.96
CA ASP A 21 40.09 -16.89 -11.39
C ASP A 21 41.01 -17.77 -12.24
N THR A 22 41.33 -18.95 -11.72
CA THR A 22 42.15 -19.96 -12.42
C THR A 22 41.32 -20.96 -13.20
N SER A 23 39.99 -20.94 -13.08
CA SER A 23 39.09 -21.87 -13.77
C SER A 23 38.95 -21.57 -15.27
N GLY A 24 39.35 -20.37 -15.71
CA GLY A 24 39.20 -19.90 -17.09
C GLY A 24 37.77 -19.50 -17.45
N LYS A 25 36.80 -19.69 -16.54
CA LYS A 25 35.38 -19.39 -16.75
C LYS A 25 35.14 -17.91 -17.02
N TYR A 26 35.95 -17.03 -16.45
CA TYR A 26 35.78 -15.58 -16.57
C TYR A 26 36.84 -14.88 -17.42
N ALA A 27 37.68 -15.64 -18.15
CA ALA A 27 38.77 -15.09 -18.95
C ALA A 27 38.30 -14.01 -19.95
N SER A 28 37.10 -14.16 -20.52
CA SER A 28 36.51 -13.20 -21.45
C SER A 28 35.99 -11.91 -20.80
N LEU A 29 35.86 -11.87 -19.47
CA LEU A 29 35.35 -10.71 -18.72
C LEU A 29 36.47 -9.83 -18.16
N VAL A 30 37.71 -10.34 -18.13
CA VAL A 30 38.87 -9.62 -17.59
C VAL A 30 39.12 -8.33 -18.39
N GLY A 31 39.23 -7.20 -17.69
CA GLY A 31 39.47 -5.88 -18.28
C GLY A 31 38.24 -5.18 -18.85
N ILE A 32 37.08 -5.84 -18.90
CA ILE A 32 35.81 -5.20 -19.29
C ILE A 32 35.32 -4.32 -18.14
N PRO A 33 35.01 -3.03 -18.38
CA PRO A 33 34.42 -2.17 -17.36
C PRO A 33 33.11 -2.73 -16.82
N LYS A 34 32.82 -2.55 -15.52
CA LYS A 34 31.64 -3.12 -14.86
C LYS A 34 30.32 -2.79 -15.58
N ALA A 35 30.13 -1.54 -16.00
CA ALA A 35 28.94 -1.12 -16.74
C ALA A 35 28.78 -1.81 -18.11
N LEU A 36 29.87 -2.36 -18.67
CA LEU A 36 29.88 -3.08 -19.94
C LEU A 36 29.89 -4.61 -19.78
N LEU A 37 29.83 -5.12 -18.54
CA LEU A 37 29.67 -6.55 -18.32
C LEU A 37 28.29 -7.01 -18.81
N PRO A 38 28.18 -8.28 -19.26
CA PRO A 38 26.90 -8.84 -19.69
C PRO A 38 25.87 -8.80 -18.56
N GLY A 39 24.68 -8.31 -18.88
CA GLY A 39 23.48 -8.39 -18.05
C GLY A 39 22.73 -9.72 -18.24
N PRO A 40 21.52 -9.83 -17.66
CA PRO A 40 20.70 -11.05 -17.70
C PRO A 40 20.31 -11.52 -19.10
N ASP A 41 20.28 -10.60 -20.06
CA ASP A 41 19.98 -10.84 -21.48
C ASP A 41 21.23 -10.95 -22.37
N GLY A 42 22.42 -10.95 -21.76
CA GLY A 42 23.70 -11.00 -22.45
C GLY A 42 24.18 -9.67 -23.02
N ARG A 43 23.34 -8.63 -23.02
CA ARG A 43 23.74 -7.27 -23.43
C ARG A 43 24.44 -6.53 -22.28
N PRO A 44 25.33 -5.56 -22.56
CA PRO A 44 25.92 -4.71 -21.53
C PRO A 44 24.88 -4.12 -20.57
N ILE A 45 25.20 -4.06 -19.27
CA ILE A 45 24.34 -3.42 -18.25
C ILE A 45 23.98 -1.98 -18.64
N LEU A 46 24.95 -1.23 -19.19
CA LEU A 46 24.77 0.14 -19.64
C LEU A 46 23.71 0.30 -20.75
N ASP A 47 23.47 -0.73 -21.57
CA ASP A 47 22.44 -0.69 -22.61
C ASP A 47 21.04 -0.50 -21.99
N GLN A 48 20.80 -1.08 -20.80
CA GLN A 48 19.52 -0.98 -20.11
C GLN A 48 19.28 0.45 -19.61
N TRP A 49 20.30 1.08 -19.02
CA TRP A 49 20.24 2.48 -18.61
C TRP A 49 20.09 3.42 -19.80
N TRP A 50 20.85 3.20 -20.87
CA TRP A 50 20.73 4.01 -22.08
C TRP A 50 19.32 3.92 -22.68
N ALA A 51 18.76 2.71 -22.79
CA ALA A 51 17.39 2.52 -23.25
C ALA A 51 16.39 3.27 -22.36
N ALA A 52 16.46 3.10 -21.04
CA ALA A 52 15.55 3.74 -20.09
C ALA A 52 15.62 5.28 -20.18
N VAL A 53 16.82 5.84 -20.19
CA VAL A 53 17.05 7.30 -20.24
C VAL A 53 16.66 7.87 -21.60
N ASN A 54 17.01 7.21 -22.71
CA ASN A 54 16.73 7.69 -24.07
C ASN A 54 15.24 7.63 -24.43
N THR A 55 14.45 6.77 -23.77
CA THR A 55 12.99 6.70 -23.96
C THR A 55 12.19 7.51 -22.95
N ALA A 56 12.82 8.06 -21.91
CA ALA A 56 12.14 8.80 -20.86
C ALA A 56 11.62 10.15 -21.39
N SER A 57 10.32 10.39 -21.21
CA SER A 57 9.61 11.56 -21.74
C SER A 57 10.06 12.90 -21.14
N HIS A 58 10.66 12.85 -19.94
CA HIS A 58 11.05 14.04 -19.19
C HIS A 58 12.52 14.43 -19.36
N ILE A 59 13.33 13.60 -20.01
CA ILE A 59 14.77 13.82 -20.21
C ILE A 59 14.99 14.43 -21.61
N SER A 60 15.75 15.52 -21.68
CA SER A 60 16.14 16.11 -22.97
C SER A 60 17.18 15.24 -23.69
N SER A 61 17.41 15.47 -24.99
CA SER A 61 18.44 14.78 -25.78
C SER A 61 19.87 14.86 -25.23
N ASP A 62 20.12 15.79 -24.31
CA ASP A 62 21.44 16.01 -23.71
C ASP A 62 21.65 15.09 -22.50
N VAL A 63 22.13 13.89 -22.81
CA VAL A 63 22.59 12.88 -21.85
C VAL A 63 24.11 12.79 -21.91
N TYR A 64 24.77 12.82 -20.76
CA TYR A 64 26.23 12.82 -20.64
C TYR A 64 26.73 11.56 -19.92
N LEU A 65 27.81 10.98 -20.41
CA LEU A 65 28.43 9.79 -19.84
C LEU A 65 29.81 10.16 -19.29
N VAL A 66 30.03 10.06 -17.99
CA VAL A 66 31.33 10.37 -17.37
C VAL A 66 32.10 9.09 -17.12
N THR A 67 33.33 9.03 -17.64
CA THR A 67 34.24 7.89 -17.53
C THR A 67 35.67 8.34 -17.25
N ASN A 68 36.51 7.38 -16.89
CA ASN A 68 37.94 7.60 -16.67
C ASN A 68 38.77 7.38 -17.94
N ALA A 69 40.00 7.89 -17.94
CA ALA A 69 40.90 7.80 -19.09
C ALA A 69 41.31 6.34 -19.39
N GLU A 70 41.43 5.51 -18.35
CA GLU A 70 41.76 4.08 -18.47
C GLU A 70 40.72 3.33 -19.32
N LYS A 71 39.42 3.57 -19.07
CA LYS A 71 38.32 2.84 -19.70
C LYS A 71 37.64 3.62 -20.84
N TYR A 72 38.04 4.86 -21.12
CA TYR A 72 37.43 5.74 -22.13
C TYR A 72 37.20 5.05 -23.49
N LYS A 73 38.20 4.31 -23.99
CA LYS A 73 38.10 3.62 -25.30
C LYS A 73 37.04 2.54 -25.35
N HIS A 74 36.72 1.90 -24.22
CA HIS A 74 35.62 0.94 -24.15
C HIS A 74 34.27 1.64 -24.34
N TYR A 75 34.06 2.77 -23.67
CA TYR A 75 32.82 3.53 -23.76
C TYR A 75 32.68 4.29 -25.10
N GLU A 76 33.77 4.75 -25.72
CA GLU A 76 33.76 5.32 -27.08
C GLU A 76 33.26 4.29 -28.12
N ARG A 77 33.72 3.04 -28.00
CA ARG A 77 33.25 1.93 -28.85
C ARG A 77 31.79 1.58 -28.58
N TRP A 78 31.42 1.45 -27.31
CA TRP A 78 30.03 1.20 -26.90
C TRP A 78 29.08 2.27 -27.43
N ALA A 79 29.46 3.55 -27.33
CA ALA A 79 28.65 4.66 -27.78
C ALA A 79 28.41 4.64 -29.29
N THR A 80 29.46 4.33 -30.07
CA THR A 80 29.36 4.18 -31.52
C THR A 80 28.40 3.05 -31.90
N ALA A 81 28.43 1.92 -31.19
CA ALA A 81 27.56 0.77 -31.46
C ALA A 81 26.09 0.99 -31.07
N ASN A 82 25.84 1.82 -30.05
CA ASN A 82 24.50 2.02 -29.47
C ASN A 82 23.86 3.38 -29.81
N GLY A 83 24.48 4.15 -30.71
CA GLY A 83 23.98 5.46 -31.12
C GLY A 83 24.04 6.54 -30.03
N PHE A 84 24.88 6.37 -29.01
CA PHE A 84 25.10 7.40 -28.00
C PHE A 84 26.02 8.50 -28.57
N PRO A 85 25.72 9.80 -28.41
CA PRO A 85 26.54 10.88 -28.95
C PRO A 85 27.95 10.87 -28.35
N ARG A 86 28.97 10.53 -29.14
CA ARG A 86 30.37 10.44 -28.68
C ARG A 86 30.86 11.74 -28.04
N GLN A 87 30.42 12.89 -28.55
CA GLN A 87 30.76 14.20 -28.01
C GLN A 87 30.23 14.43 -26.60
N ASN A 88 29.28 13.61 -26.13
CA ASN A 88 28.73 13.68 -24.77
C ASN A 88 29.45 12.76 -23.78
N ILE A 89 30.47 12.02 -24.21
CA ILE A 89 31.36 11.29 -23.30
C ILE A 89 32.35 12.28 -22.69
N ILE A 90 32.45 12.27 -21.37
CA ILE A 90 33.31 13.14 -20.58
C ILE A 90 34.38 12.25 -19.95
N ASN A 91 35.64 12.60 -20.18
CA ASN A 91 36.79 11.90 -19.64
C ASN A 91 37.32 12.69 -18.44
N ASP A 92 37.35 12.08 -17.26
CA ASP A 92 37.84 12.70 -16.02
C ASP A 92 39.38 12.82 -15.94
N GLY A 93 40.11 12.18 -16.85
CA GLY A 93 41.57 12.19 -16.95
C GLY A 93 42.29 11.18 -16.03
N THR A 94 41.57 10.45 -15.19
CA THR A 94 42.15 9.51 -14.21
C THR A 94 42.51 8.18 -14.87
N THR A 95 43.69 7.64 -14.53
CA THR A 95 44.23 6.40 -15.10
C THR A 95 44.38 5.28 -14.07
N SER A 96 44.09 5.54 -12.80
CA SER A 96 44.18 4.55 -11.72
C SER A 96 43.27 4.89 -10.55
N SER A 97 42.92 3.87 -9.76
CA SER A 97 42.07 4.01 -8.58
C SER A 97 42.68 4.87 -7.46
N THR A 98 44.01 5.00 -7.40
CA THR A 98 44.72 5.81 -6.40
C THR A 98 44.75 7.30 -6.74
N GLY A 99 44.40 7.67 -7.98
CA GLY A 99 44.31 9.06 -8.47
C GLY A 99 42.88 9.52 -8.79
N GLY A 100 41.86 8.74 -8.39
CA GLY A 100 40.45 9.07 -8.65
C GLY A 100 40.01 10.36 -7.97
N ILE A 101 39.39 11.27 -8.73
CA ILE A 101 38.91 12.56 -8.21
C ILE A 101 37.63 12.43 -7.36
N GLY A 102 36.94 11.29 -7.47
CA GLY A 102 35.72 10.93 -6.73
C GLY A 102 34.44 11.30 -7.49
N ALA A 103 33.36 10.56 -7.21
CA ALA A 103 32.10 10.68 -7.95
C ALA A 103 31.44 12.07 -7.88
N ILE A 104 31.71 12.85 -6.81
CA ILE A 104 31.29 14.25 -6.74
C ILE A 104 32.03 15.09 -7.78
N ALA A 105 33.34 14.88 -7.92
CA ALA A 105 34.16 15.65 -8.86
C ALA A 105 33.85 15.27 -10.32
N ASP A 106 33.50 14.01 -10.58
CA ASP A 106 32.99 13.55 -11.89
C ASP A 106 31.69 14.27 -12.26
N LEU A 107 30.78 14.40 -11.29
CA LEU A 107 29.51 15.10 -11.46
C LEU A 107 29.72 16.61 -11.69
N ASP A 108 30.56 17.25 -10.88
CA ASP A 108 30.92 18.66 -11.05
C ASP A 108 31.63 18.93 -12.38
N LEU A 109 32.52 18.03 -12.82
CA LEU A 109 33.16 18.09 -14.13
C LEU A 109 32.11 18.06 -15.25
N ALA A 110 31.11 17.20 -15.15
CA ALA A 110 30.02 17.14 -16.12
C ALA A 110 29.23 18.44 -16.16
N ILE A 111 28.84 18.96 -15.00
CA ILE A 111 28.09 20.21 -14.87
C ILE A 111 28.86 21.38 -15.49
N ARG A 112 30.15 21.54 -15.16
CA ARG A 112 30.98 22.65 -15.67
C ARG A 112 31.32 22.52 -17.14
N SER A 113 31.78 21.35 -17.58
CA SER A 113 32.25 21.15 -18.96
C SER A 113 31.12 21.23 -20.00
N ARG A 114 29.88 20.99 -19.58
CA ARG A 114 28.68 21.05 -20.43
C ARG A 114 27.75 22.22 -20.09
N SER A 115 28.15 23.07 -19.15
CA SER A 115 27.37 24.24 -18.71
C SER A 115 25.91 23.88 -18.39
N ILE A 116 25.72 22.81 -17.61
CA ILE A 116 24.39 22.32 -17.25
C ILE A 116 23.71 23.34 -16.32
N ASP A 117 22.59 23.92 -16.78
CA ASP A 117 21.72 24.84 -16.04
C ASP A 117 20.25 24.42 -16.15
N ASP A 118 19.95 23.19 -15.73
CA ASP A 118 18.61 22.59 -15.73
C ASP A 118 18.55 21.56 -14.58
N ASP A 119 17.36 21.07 -14.24
CA ASP A 119 17.19 19.93 -13.33
C ASP A 119 18.01 18.73 -13.84
N LEU A 120 18.60 17.95 -12.93
CA LEU A 120 19.62 16.97 -13.26
C LEU A 120 19.30 15.59 -12.68
N LEU A 121 19.15 14.59 -13.55
CA LEU A 121 19.14 13.18 -13.18
C LEU A 121 20.58 12.66 -13.12
N VAL A 122 20.97 12.04 -12.02
CA VAL A 122 22.28 11.39 -11.84
C VAL A 122 22.07 9.91 -11.57
N VAL A 123 22.64 9.07 -12.44
CA VAL A 123 22.56 7.62 -12.33
C VAL A 123 23.93 6.96 -12.33
N SER A 124 24.10 5.90 -11.57
CA SER A 124 25.24 5.01 -11.75
C SER A 124 24.93 3.97 -12.84
N GLY A 125 25.69 4.01 -13.94
CA GLY A 125 25.44 3.20 -15.13
C GLY A 125 25.84 1.72 -14.98
N ASP A 126 26.29 1.31 -13.80
CA ASP A 126 26.76 -0.05 -13.51
C ASP A 126 25.82 -0.85 -12.59
N MET A 127 24.66 -0.28 -12.24
CA MET A 127 23.62 -0.92 -11.45
C MET A 127 22.68 -1.74 -12.33
N LEU A 128 22.28 -2.91 -11.85
CA LEU A 128 21.31 -3.77 -12.53
C LEU A 128 19.90 -3.48 -12.03
N PHE A 129 18.93 -3.45 -12.94
CA PHE A 129 17.51 -3.38 -12.60
C PHE A 129 16.70 -4.25 -13.57
N ASN A 130 15.42 -4.47 -13.28
CA ASN A 130 14.52 -5.17 -14.20
C ASN A 130 13.83 -4.15 -15.12
N PRO A 131 14.17 -4.10 -16.42
CA PRO A 131 13.64 -3.08 -17.34
C PRO A 131 12.15 -3.27 -17.66
N LYS A 132 11.55 -4.42 -17.33
CA LYS A 132 10.10 -4.62 -17.48
C LYS A 132 9.32 -4.00 -16.33
N SER A 133 9.88 -3.93 -15.12
CA SER A 133 9.19 -3.40 -13.95
C SER A 133 9.57 -1.95 -13.64
N PHE A 134 10.81 -1.53 -13.91
CA PHE A 134 11.27 -0.20 -13.54
C PHE A 134 10.64 0.91 -14.40
N ASP A 135 10.06 1.91 -13.73
CA ASP A 135 9.43 3.08 -14.34
C ASP A 135 10.24 4.36 -14.07
N LEU A 136 11.13 4.73 -14.99
CA LEU A 136 11.90 5.96 -14.85
C LEU A 136 11.01 7.21 -14.97
N ASP A 137 10.00 7.22 -15.85
CA ASP A 137 9.11 8.38 -15.99
C ASP A 137 8.35 8.66 -14.69
N GLY A 138 7.87 7.60 -14.01
CA GLY A 138 7.23 7.73 -12.69
C GLY A 138 8.14 8.35 -11.63
N VAL A 139 9.43 7.99 -11.63
CA VAL A 139 10.45 8.60 -10.75
C VAL A 139 10.60 10.10 -11.04
N LEU A 140 10.69 10.47 -12.32
CA LEU A 140 10.87 11.86 -12.72
C LEU A 140 9.61 12.72 -12.49
N GLN A 141 8.43 12.13 -12.66
CA GLN A 141 7.16 12.78 -12.35
C GLN A 141 7.06 13.06 -10.84
N TYR A 142 7.44 12.10 -10.00
CA TYR A 142 7.47 12.27 -8.54
C TYR A 142 8.42 13.39 -8.12
N PHE A 143 9.65 13.41 -8.66
CA PHE A 143 10.61 14.50 -8.43
C PHE A 143 10.05 15.88 -8.78
N LYS A 144 9.37 16.00 -9.93
CA LYS A 144 8.75 17.25 -10.35
C LYS A 144 7.62 17.69 -9.40
N ALA A 145 6.82 16.75 -8.89
CA ALA A 145 5.69 17.03 -8.02
C ALA A 145 6.09 17.48 -6.60
N ARG A 146 7.21 16.99 -6.05
CA ARG A 146 7.63 17.25 -4.66
C ARG A 146 8.30 18.61 -4.43
N GLY A 147 8.94 19.18 -5.44
CA GLY A 147 9.61 20.48 -5.33
C GLY A 147 10.91 20.49 -4.50
N GLY A 148 11.53 19.33 -4.23
CA GLY A 148 12.85 19.21 -3.59
C GLY A 148 13.77 18.24 -4.36
N GLU A 149 14.89 17.85 -3.76
CA GLU A 149 15.78 16.82 -4.32
C GLU A 149 15.17 15.43 -4.17
N LEU A 150 15.64 14.46 -4.94
CA LEU A 150 15.19 13.07 -4.86
C LEU A 150 16.35 12.11 -4.60
N SER A 151 16.15 11.20 -3.64
CA SER A 151 16.98 10.02 -3.40
C SER A 151 16.13 8.75 -3.52
N CYS A 152 16.43 7.89 -4.50
CA CYS A 152 15.73 6.62 -4.59
C CYS A 152 16.38 5.56 -3.70
N TYR A 153 15.57 4.65 -3.15
CA TYR A 153 16.02 3.61 -2.23
C TYR A 153 15.25 2.30 -2.41
N TYR A 154 15.78 1.23 -1.84
CA TYR A 154 15.08 -0.03 -1.66
C TYR A 154 15.15 -0.46 -0.18
N ALA A 155 14.19 -1.28 0.23
CA ALA A 155 14.22 -1.91 1.55
C ALA A 155 15.14 -3.13 1.49
N MET A 156 16.22 -3.11 2.28
CA MET A 156 17.23 -4.18 2.29
C MET A 156 16.64 -5.47 2.85
N HIS A 157 16.99 -6.61 2.24
CA HIS A 157 16.65 -7.92 2.77
C HIS A 157 17.32 -8.19 4.14
N PRO A 158 16.73 -9.09 4.97
CA PRO A 158 17.38 -9.59 6.16
C PRO A 158 18.75 -10.21 5.82
N GLY A 159 19.82 -9.69 6.42
CA GLY A 159 21.19 -10.18 6.23
C GLY A 159 22.06 -9.37 5.26
N GLU A 160 21.50 -8.42 4.51
CA GLU A 160 22.33 -7.48 3.75
C GLU A 160 23.11 -6.54 4.70
N ASP A 161 24.36 -6.24 4.32
CA ASP A 161 25.28 -5.40 5.07
C ASP A 161 25.07 -3.90 4.79
N SER A 162 24.55 -3.18 5.79
CA SER A 162 24.30 -1.73 5.72
C SER A 162 25.58 -0.89 5.69
N THR A 163 26.72 -1.44 6.13
CA THR A 163 27.99 -0.70 6.17
C THR A 163 28.59 -0.46 4.78
N SER A 164 28.03 -1.09 3.75
CA SER A 164 28.48 -0.99 2.36
C SER A 164 27.64 -0.05 1.49
N ARG A 165 26.63 0.63 2.07
CA ARG A 165 25.60 1.41 1.36
C ARG A 165 25.36 2.77 2.03
N GLY A 166 24.77 3.71 1.29
CA GLY A 166 24.11 4.87 1.88
C GLY A 166 22.78 4.45 2.49
N ILE A 167 22.48 4.84 3.73
CA ILE A 167 21.25 4.47 4.45
C ILE A 167 20.42 5.73 4.75
N LEU A 168 19.13 5.68 4.45
CA LEU A 168 18.17 6.77 4.65
C LEU A 168 17.32 6.57 5.90
N GLU A 169 16.97 7.65 6.57
CA GLU A 169 15.82 7.72 7.47
C GLU A 169 14.78 8.69 6.90
N LEU A 170 13.50 8.34 6.99
CA LEU A 170 12.40 9.12 6.42
C LEU A 170 11.40 9.51 7.51
N ASN A 171 10.77 10.68 7.37
CA ASN A 171 9.57 11.04 8.12
C ASN A 171 8.29 10.57 7.41
N GLU A 172 7.12 10.90 7.97
CA GLU A 172 5.81 10.51 7.43
C GLU A 172 5.49 11.10 6.05
N ASP A 173 6.12 12.24 5.70
CA ASP A 173 6.01 12.90 4.40
C ASP A 173 7.01 12.36 3.36
N HIS A 174 7.75 11.30 3.72
CA HIS A 174 8.81 10.70 2.91
C HIS A 174 9.97 11.67 2.62
N GLN A 175 10.15 12.70 3.44
CA GLN A 175 11.35 13.51 3.43
C GLN A 175 12.47 12.76 4.17
N VAL A 176 13.67 12.77 3.59
CA VAL A 176 14.88 12.23 4.21
C VAL A 176 15.27 13.13 5.38
N THR A 177 15.25 12.57 6.59
CA THR A 177 15.66 13.26 7.82
C THR A 177 17.15 13.07 8.09
N ASN A 178 17.67 11.88 7.82
CA ASN A 178 19.09 11.55 7.90
C ASN A 178 19.53 10.71 6.70
N PHE A 179 20.76 10.94 6.25
CA PHE A 179 21.44 10.09 5.27
C PHE A 179 22.80 9.72 5.85
N PHE A 180 23.08 8.43 5.98
CA PHE A 180 24.35 7.91 6.48
C PHE A 180 25.10 7.24 5.35
N GLU A 181 26.24 7.80 4.93
CA GLU A 181 27.11 7.11 3.97
C GLU A 181 27.91 6.01 4.67
N LYS A 182 27.62 4.75 4.36
CA LYS A 182 28.35 3.56 4.85
C LYS A 182 28.49 3.58 6.38
N PRO A 183 27.36 3.61 7.12
CA PRO A 183 27.36 3.74 8.57
C PRO A 183 28.10 2.58 9.24
N LYS A 184 28.59 2.81 10.45
CA LYS A 184 29.08 1.72 11.30
C LYS A 184 27.88 0.90 11.82
N PRO A 185 28.09 -0.38 12.18
CA PRO A 185 27.04 -1.17 12.83
C PRO A 185 26.48 -0.44 14.06
N GLY A 186 25.16 -0.36 14.18
CA GLY A 186 24.46 0.27 15.30
C GLY A 186 24.26 1.78 15.20
N THR A 187 24.75 2.46 14.14
CA THR A 187 24.50 3.91 13.95
C THR A 187 23.02 4.24 13.68
N THR A 188 22.32 3.37 12.98
CA THR A 188 20.88 3.50 12.68
C THR A 188 20.24 2.12 12.66
N THR A 189 18.95 2.04 12.97
CA THR A 189 18.12 0.84 12.80
C THR A 189 17.48 0.77 11.41
N SER A 190 17.57 1.85 10.61
CA SER A 190 17.01 1.89 9.27
C SER A 190 17.69 0.89 8.33
N ARG A 191 16.87 0.32 7.43
CA ARG A 191 17.29 -0.60 6.37
C ARG A 191 16.89 -0.08 4.98
N LEU A 192 16.79 1.22 4.82
CA LEU A 192 16.47 1.87 3.54
C LEU A 192 17.78 2.21 2.81
N ALA A 193 18.21 1.36 1.88
CA ALA A 193 19.45 1.55 1.16
C ALA A 193 19.26 2.44 -0.07
N SER A 194 20.02 3.53 -0.11
CA SER A 194 20.08 4.45 -1.23
C SER A 194 20.77 3.82 -2.43
N VAL A 195 20.21 4.07 -3.61
CA VAL A 195 20.86 3.80 -4.90
C VAL A 195 21.26 5.12 -5.54
N VAL A 196 22.29 5.11 -6.39
CA VAL A 196 22.69 6.31 -7.14
C VAL A 196 21.70 6.49 -8.30
N LEU A 197 20.53 6.99 -7.95
CA LEU A 197 19.44 7.43 -8.81
C LEU A 197 18.88 8.69 -8.12
N TYR A 198 19.57 9.80 -8.37
CA TYR A 198 19.31 11.08 -7.71
C TYR A 198 18.74 12.07 -8.71
N CYS A 199 17.80 12.90 -8.28
CA CYS A 199 17.37 14.05 -9.05
C CYS A 199 17.71 15.31 -8.27
N PHE A 200 18.43 16.22 -8.93
CA PHE A 200 18.79 17.52 -8.37
C PHE A 200 18.03 18.64 -9.06
N LYS A 201 17.55 19.60 -8.28
CA LYS A 201 17.04 20.86 -8.80
C LYS A 201 18.18 21.69 -9.38
N ARG A 202 17.87 22.45 -10.44
CA ARG A 202 18.81 23.38 -11.07
C ARG A 202 19.49 24.29 -10.04
N GLU A 203 18.75 24.78 -9.07
CA GLU A 203 19.23 25.69 -8.03
C GLU A 203 20.27 25.04 -7.10
N THR A 204 20.24 23.71 -6.96
CA THR A 204 21.12 22.93 -6.08
C THR A 204 22.46 22.60 -6.73
N LEU A 205 22.59 22.74 -8.05
CA LEU A 205 23.85 22.47 -8.77
C LEU A 205 25.01 23.33 -8.25
N GLY A 206 24.73 24.57 -7.83
CA GLY A 206 25.74 25.45 -7.21
C GLY A 206 26.28 24.93 -5.87
N LEU A 207 25.48 24.17 -5.11
CA LEU A 207 25.93 23.52 -3.87
C LEU A 207 26.84 22.33 -4.16
N ILE A 208 26.52 21.53 -5.18
CA ILE A 208 27.36 20.39 -5.61
C ILE A 208 28.78 20.87 -5.92
N ARG A 209 28.90 22.00 -6.62
CA ARG A 209 30.18 22.63 -6.92
C ARG A 209 30.95 23.03 -5.65
N LYS A 210 30.29 23.71 -4.70
CA LYS A 210 30.90 24.09 -3.42
C LYS A 210 31.43 22.87 -2.66
N PHE A 211 30.68 21.76 -2.67
CA PHE A 211 31.11 20.49 -2.07
C PHE A 211 32.30 19.86 -2.79
N ALA A 212 32.35 19.95 -4.12
CA ALA A 212 33.48 19.43 -4.91
C ALA A 212 34.78 20.22 -4.64
N GLU A 213 34.67 21.54 -4.43
CA GLU A 213 35.79 22.46 -4.21
C GLU A 213 36.30 22.45 -2.75
N ASP A 214 35.51 21.96 -1.79
CA ASP A 214 35.90 21.95 -0.38
C ASP A 214 37.08 21.00 -0.11
N ALA A 215 38.24 21.59 0.16
CA ALA A 215 39.48 20.89 0.49
C ALA A 215 39.43 20.15 1.84
N ALA A 216 38.52 20.53 2.75
CA ALA A 216 38.31 19.83 4.02
C ALA A 216 37.54 18.51 3.84
N THR A 217 36.85 18.35 2.71
CA THR A 217 36.12 17.12 2.38
C THR A 217 37.11 16.04 1.92
N THR A 218 37.67 15.32 2.90
CA THR A 218 38.57 14.18 2.68
C THR A 218 37.91 12.99 1.98
N ARG A 219 36.57 12.99 1.80
CA ARG A 219 35.79 11.89 1.23
C ARG A 219 34.81 12.38 0.16
N ARG A 220 35.17 12.16 -1.11
CA ARG A 220 34.41 12.65 -2.29
C ARG A 220 33.44 11.61 -2.87
N SER A 221 32.51 11.08 -2.06
CA SER A 221 31.46 10.16 -2.54
C SER A 221 30.09 10.85 -2.59
N LEU A 222 29.23 10.46 -3.53
CA LEU A 222 27.88 11.04 -3.63
C LEU A 222 27.06 10.83 -2.35
N GLY A 223 27.32 9.80 -1.56
CA GLY A 223 26.63 9.63 -0.28
C GLY A 223 26.96 10.73 0.74
N HIS A 224 28.22 11.18 0.81
CA HIS A 224 28.58 12.32 1.66
C HIS A 224 27.95 13.63 1.16
N LEU A 225 27.79 13.78 -0.16
CA LEU A 225 27.03 14.90 -0.73
C LEU A 225 25.57 14.85 -0.26
N MET A 226 24.92 13.70 -0.34
CA MET A 226 23.53 13.54 0.11
C MET A 226 23.38 13.80 1.62
N GLU A 227 24.30 13.27 2.45
CA GLU A 227 24.36 13.54 3.90
C GLU A 227 24.46 15.03 4.23
N ALA A 228 25.16 15.80 3.39
CA ALA A 228 25.30 17.24 3.56
C ALA A 228 24.14 18.05 2.94
N LEU A 229 23.53 17.56 1.86
CA LEU A 229 22.36 18.19 1.22
C LEU A 229 21.10 18.05 2.06
N VAL A 230 20.88 16.90 2.71
CA VAL A 230 19.74 16.68 3.62
C VAL A 230 19.64 17.76 4.72
N LYS A 231 20.77 18.36 5.10
CA LYS A 231 20.84 19.42 6.11
C LYS A 231 20.57 20.83 5.55
N GLN A 232 20.54 21.00 4.24
CA GLN A 232 20.48 22.30 3.57
C GLN A 232 19.24 22.47 2.66
N THR A 233 18.74 21.39 2.09
CA THR A 233 17.61 21.38 1.17
C THR A 233 16.69 20.20 1.47
N PRO A 234 15.37 20.31 1.25
CA PRO A 234 14.47 19.16 1.32
C PRO A 234 14.89 18.09 0.31
N VAL A 235 15.23 16.90 0.81
CA VAL A 235 15.46 15.71 0.00
C VAL A 235 14.33 14.74 0.28
N TYR A 236 13.66 14.23 -0.75
CA TYR A 236 12.60 13.24 -0.64
C TYR A 236 13.13 11.85 -0.99
N GLY A 237 12.58 10.84 -0.32
CA GLY A 237 12.80 9.44 -0.63
C GLY A 237 11.77 8.94 -1.65
N MET A 238 12.21 8.05 -2.56
CA MET A 238 11.30 7.20 -3.32
C MET A 238 11.73 5.74 -3.27
N LYS A 239 10.83 4.88 -2.78
CA LYS A 239 11.01 3.43 -2.73
C LYS A 239 10.88 2.84 -4.13
N LEU A 240 11.81 1.98 -4.51
CA LEU A 240 11.78 1.23 -5.76
C LEU A 240 11.16 -0.18 -5.55
N PRO A 241 10.44 -0.74 -6.55
CA PRO A 241 9.62 -1.94 -6.38
C PRO A 241 10.43 -3.23 -6.19
N ASP A 242 11.60 -3.30 -6.81
CA ASP A 242 12.44 -4.50 -6.86
C ASP A 242 13.89 -4.17 -6.44
N HIS A 243 14.67 -5.21 -6.15
CA HIS A 243 16.08 -5.07 -5.81
C HIS A 243 16.88 -4.56 -7.01
N PHE A 244 17.57 -3.45 -6.79
CA PHE A 244 18.65 -3.01 -7.66
C PHE A 244 19.88 -3.86 -7.36
N GLY A 245 20.41 -4.51 -8.40
CA GLY A 245 21.58 -5.37 -8.29
C GLY A 245 22.88 -4.61 -8.51
N LEU A 246 23.98 -5.25 -8.14
CA LEU A 246 25.34 -4.76 -8.40
C LEU A 246 25.66 -3.39 -7.75
N ILE A 247 25.04 -3.07 -6.63
CA ILE A 247 25.30 -1.82 -5.91
C ILE A 247 26.60 -1.94 -5.11
N GLY A 248 27.41 -0.87 -5.07
CA GLY A 248 28.60 -0.77 -4.23
C GLY A 248 29.74 -1.73 -4.62
N ALA A 249 30.47 -2.22 -3.62
CA ALA A 249 31.64 -3.08 -3.81
C ALA A 249 31.26 -4.55 -4.04
N VAL A 250 30.97 -4.87 -5.30
CA VAL A 250 30.51 -6.19 -5.78
C VAL A 250 31.71 -7.11 -6.07
N GLY A 251 31.59 -8.40 -5.76
CA GLY A 251 32.49 -9.46 -6.21
C GLY A 251 31.84 -10.37 -7.25
N VAL A 252 32.57 -11.39 -7.72
CA VAL A 252 32.11 -12.34 -8.76
C VAL A 252 30.87 -13.10 -8.30
N LYS A 253 30.80 -13.45 -7.01
CA LYS A 253 29.66 -14.16 -6.40
C LYS A 253 28.39 -13.31 -6.47
N GLU A 254 28.46 -12.06 -6.01
CA GLU A 254 27.34 -11.12 -6.00
C GLU A 254 26.88 -10.81 -7.43
N TYR A 255 27.83 -10.69 -8.38
CA TYR A 255 27.51 -10.54 -9.80
C TYR A 255 26.67 -11.70 -10.34
N HIS A 256 27.06 -12.95 -10.07
CA HIS A 256 26.30 -14.13 -10.50
C HIS A 256 24.93 -14.22 -9.85
N GLN A 257 24.84 -13.93 -8.55
CA GLN A 257 23.57 -13.96 -7.83
C GLN A 257 22.57 -12.95 -8.42
N CYS A 258 23.02 -11.74 -8.74
CA CYS A 258 22.19 -10.72 -9.39
C CYS A 258 21.70 -11.18 -10.77
N LEU A 259 22.57 -11.78 -11.58
CA LEU A 259 22.20 -12.28 -12.91
C LEU A 259 21.20 -13.44 -12.83
N GLN A 260 21.42 -14.41 -11.94
CA GLN A 260 20.53 -15.55 -11.76
C GLN A 260 19.14 -15.13 -11.29
N ALA A 261 19.06 -14.20 -10.32
CA ALA A 261 17.80 -13.66 -9.83
C ALA A 261 17.02 -12.98 -10.96
N ALA A 262 17.67 -12.09 -11.72
CA ALA A 262 17.04 -11.39 -12.83
C ALA A 262 16.64 -12.34 -13.98
N GLN A 263 17.41 -13.41 -14.24
CA GLN A 263 17.05 -14.44 -15.23
C GLN A 263 15.85 -15.28 -14.77
N ALA A 264 15.78 -15.64 -13.49
CA ALA A 264 14.66 -16.38 -12.92
C ALA A 264 13.35 -15.58 -13.04
N GLU A 265 13.39 -14.27 -12.76
CA GLU A 265 12.25 -13.37 -12.99
C GLU A 265 11.84 -13.31 -14.47
N ARG A 266 12.80 -13.22 -15.40
CA ARG A 266 12.54 -13.18 -16.84
C ARG A 266 11.96 -14.48 -17.38
N SER A 267 12.38 -15.62 -16.83
CA SER A 267 11.85 -16.94 -17.21
C SER A 267 10.39 -17.16 -16.79
N GLY A 268 9.78 -16.18 -16.12
CA GLY A 268 8.35 -16.16 -15.87
C GLY A 268 7.94 -17.31 -14.96
N ARG A 269 8.45 -17.34 -13.72
CA ARG A 269 7.75 -18.09 -12.67
C ARG A 269 6.29 -17.65 -12.72
N SER A 270 5.40 -18.56 -13.11
CA SER A 270 3.97 -18.27 -13.13
C SER A 270 3.57 -18.02 -11.68
N VAL A 271 3.55 -16.75 -11.29
CA VAL A 271 2.91 -16.37 -10.04
C VAL A 271 1.46 -16.76 -10.24
N GLY A 272 1.03 -17.80 -9.53
CA GLY A 272 -0.36 -18.24 -9.57
C GLY A 272 -1.29 -17.07 -9.21
N PRO A 273 -2.60 -17.23 -9.44
CA PRO A 273 -3.56 -16.19 -9.10
C PRO A 273 -3.41 -15.77 -7.63
N ILE A 274 -3.30 -14.47 -7.38
CA ILE A 274 -3.31 -13.91 -6.03
C ILE A 274 -4.77 -13.75 -5.63
N VAL A 275 -5.23 -14.64 -4.76
CA VAL A 275 -6.58 -14.61 -4.20
C VAL A 275 -6.53 -14.05 -2.78
N ARG A 276 -7.39 -13.09 -2.47
CA ARG A 276 -7.52 -12.53 -1.12
C ARG A 276 -8.97 -12.29 -0.77
N ARG A 277 -9.31 -12.55 0.49
CA ARG A 277 -10.63 -12.31 1.06
C ARG A 277 -10.64 -11.16 2.08
N ALA A 278 -11.77 -10.47 2.11
CA ALA A 278 -12.20 -9.64 3.22
C ALA A 278 -13.55 -10.16 3.70
N TYR A 279 -13.76 -10.17 5.01
CA TYR A 279 -14.93 -10.79 5.62
C TYR A 279 -15.99 -9.73 5.96
N ALA A 280 -17.25 -10.14 5.97
CA ALA A 280 -18.31 -9.29 6.51
C ALA A 280 -18.07 -9.03 8.00
N ARG A 281 -18.76 -8.03 8.54
CA ARG A 281 -18.65 -7.65 9.94
C ARG A 281 -20.00 -7.48 10.62
N VAL A 282 -20.02 -7.77 11.91
CA VAL A 282 -21.14 -7.45 12.80
C VAL A 282 -20.68 -6.47 13.88
N GLY A 283 -21.35 -5.32 13.97
CA GLY A 283 -21.17 -4.39 15.08
C GLY A 283 -21.78 -4.99 16.35
N LEU A 284 -20.95 -5.40 17.30
CA LEU A 284 -21.38 -5.99 18.57
C LEU A 284 -21.81 -4.93 19.57
N MET A 285 -21.16 -3.76 19.60
CA MET A 285 -21.49 -2.68 20.54
C MET A 285 -21.14 -1.31 19.99
N GLY A 286 -21.85 -0.27 20.47
CA GLY A 286 -21.47 1.14 20.32
C GLY A 286 -21.94 1.81 19.03
N ASN A 287 -22.31 1.05 18.00
CA ASN A 287 -22.87 1.63 16.78
C ASN A 287 -24.25 2.27 17.08
N PRO A 288 -24.52 3.49 16.56
CA PRO A 288 -23.83 4.18 15.46
C PRO A 288 -22.79 5.25 15.88
N SER A 289 -22.21 5.19 17.09
CA SER A 289 -21.36 6.27 17.62
C SER A 289 -20.00 6.45 16.94
N ASP A 290 -19.55 5.51 16.08
CA ASP A 290 -18.27 5.59 15.38
C ASP A 290 -18.16 6.84 14.49
N GLY A 291 -19.26 7.27 13.88
CA GLY A 291 -19.27 8.53 13.12
C GLY A 291 -19.26 9.80 13.98
N PHE A 292 -19.33 9.69 15.31
CA PHE A 292 -19.60 10.78 16.25
C PHE A 292 -18.54 10.86 17.37
N PHE A 293 -17.31 10.48 17.05
CA PHE A 293 -16.20 10.40 18.00
C PHE A 293 -16.45 9.46 19.19
N GLY A 294 -17.25 8.42 18.96
CA GLY A 294 -17.59 7.41 19.95
C GLY A 294 -16.69 6.18 19.90
N LYS A 295 -17.18 5.09 20.49
CA LYS A 295 -16.46 3.83 20.61
C LYS A 295 -17.32 2.70 20.08
N THR A 296 -16.70 1.67 19.50
CA THR A 296 -17.42 0.48 19.02
C THR A 296 -16.66 -0.80 19.29
N ILE A 297 -17.37 -1.93 19.30
CA ILE A 297 -16.77 -3.26 19.21
C ILE A 297 -17.39 -3.95 18.00
N SER A 298 -16.57 -4.45 17.09
CA SER A 298 -17.02 -5.22 15.93
C SER A 298 -16.31 -6.56 15.84
N LEU A 299 -16.97 -7.51 15.20
CA LEU A 299 -16.46 -8.85 14.93
C LEU A 299 -16.50 -9.14 13.43
N ALA A 300 -15.38 -9.60 12.88
CA ALA A 300 -15.31 -10.15 11.53
C ALA A 300 -15.93 -11.57 11.52
N ILE A 301 -16.78 -11.87 10.53
CA ILE A 301 -17.53 -13.12 10.46
C ILE A 301 -17.21 -13.88 9.17
N ARG A 302 -16.91 -15.18 9.30
CA ARG A 302 -16.55 -16.07 8.17
C ARG A 302 -17.74 -16.46 7.31
N ASN A 303 -18.97 -16.30 7.82
CA ASN A 303 -20.20 -16.65 7.11
C ASN A 303 -20.25 -16.00 5.73
N TYR A 304 -19.76 -14.75 5.64
CA TYR A 304 -19.81 -13.97 4.42
C TYR A 304 -18.48 -13.28 4.14
N TRP A 305 -18.13 -13.19 2.86
CA TRP A 305 -16.85 -12.69 2.38
C TRP A 305 -17.01 -12.03 1.01
N ALA A 306 -16.10 -11.10 0.73
CA ALA A 306 -15.76 -10.65 -0.61
C ALA A 306 -14.35 -11.14 -0.93
N GLN A 307 -14.15 -11.61 -2.15
CA GLN A 307 -12.89 -12.14 -2.64
C GLN A 307 -12.48 -11.36 -3.88
N ALA A 308 -11.22 -11.00 -3.97
CA ALA A 308 -10.61 -10.50 -5.19
C ALA A 308 -9.60 -11.53 -5.71
N THR A 309 -9.38 -11.52 -7.01
CA THR A 309 -8.37 -12.36 -7.66
C THR A 309 -7.62 -11.53 -8.69
N ILE A 310 -6.31 -11.43 -8.52
CA ILE A 310 -5.38 -10.85 -9.49
C ILE A 310 -4.62 -11.96 -10.18
N THR A 311 -4.62 -11.95 -11.52
CA THR A 311 -3.76 -12.81 -12.35
C THR A 311 -2.89 -11.92 -13.24
N PRO A 312 -1.57 -12.14 -13.33
CA PRO A 312 -0.74 -11.43 -14.29
C PRO A 312 -1.33 -11.51 -15.71
N ASN A 313 -1.35 -10.39 -16.42
CA ASN A 313 -1.88 -10.30 -17.78
C ASN A 313 -1.12 -9.21 -18.55
N ASP A 314 -1.05 -9.31 -19.88
CA ASP A 314 -0.34 -8.31 -20.68
C ASP A 314 -1.03 -6.94 -20.69
N THR A 315 -2.37 -6.93 -20.51
CA THR A 315 -3.20 -5.73 -20.41
C THR A 315 -3.89 -5.64 -19.06
N LEU A 316 -4.14 -4.42 -18.57
CA LEU A 316 -4.93 -4.22 -17.36
C LEU A 316 -6.42 -4.46 -17.68
N VAL A 317 -7.03 -5.45 -17.05
CA VAL A 317 -8.44 -5.83 -17.27
C VAL A 317 -9.17 -5.91 -15.94
N LEU A 318 -10.28 -5.17 -15.83
CA LEU A 318 -11.24 -5.31 -14.73
C LEU A 318 -12.43 -6.12 -15.25
N GLU A 319 -12.66 -7.31 -14.71
CA GLU A 319 -13.74 -8.19 -15.14
C GLU A 319 -15.04 -7.83 -14.42
N PRO A 320 -16.13 -7.50 -15.17
CA PRO A 320 -17.45 -7.37 -14.59
C PRO A 320 -17.90 -8.69 -13.96
N HIS A 321 -18.51 -8.63 -12.78
CA HIS A 321 -19.07 -9.83 -12.18
C HIS A 321 -20.36 -10.23 -12.91
N PRO A 322 -20.53 -11.50 -13.36
CA PRO A 322 -21.69 -11.93 -14.14
C PRO A 322 -23.06 -11.58 -13.52
N LEU A 323 -23.22 -11.79 -12.21
CA LEU A 323 -24.44 -11.45 -11.47
C LEU A 323 -24.51 -10.00 -10.99
N ASN A 324 -23.40 -9.44 -10.50
CA ASN A 324 -23.40 -8.17 -9.78
C ASN A 324 -23.11 -6.95 -10.67
N ASP A 325 -22.54 -7.17 -11.86
CA ASP A 325 -22.31 -6.18 -12.92
C ASP A 325 -22.77 -6.76 -14.29
N PRO A 326 -24.05 -7.16 -14.43
CA PRO A 326 -24.53 -7.79 -15.65
C PRO A 326 -24.44 -6.83 -16.83
N THR A 327 -23.88 -7.31 -17.94
CA THR A 327 -23.78 -6.57 -19.22
C THR A 327 -24.66 -7.18 -20.31
N GLU A 328 -25.24 -8.35 -20.03
CA GLU A 328 -26.14 -9.09 -20.90
C GLU A 328 -27.40 -9.43 -20.11
N PHE A 329 -28.57 -9.27 -20.73
CA PHE A 329 -29.88 -9.45 -20.11
C PHE A 329 -30.78 -10.26 -21.04
N GLY A 330 -31.73 -11.03 -20.46
CA GLY A 330 -32.62 -11.86 -21.27
C GLY A 330 -33.64 -11.05 -22.08
N SER A 331 -34.00 -9.84 -21.62
CA SER A 331 -34.90 -8.91 -22.31
C SER A 331 -34.84 -7.51 -21.69
N LEU A 332 -35.52 -6.53 -22.29
CA LEU A 332 -35.67 -5.21 -21.68
C LEU A 332 -36.47 -5.23 -20.37
N ALA A 333 -37.43 -6.15 -20.24
CA ALA A 333 -38.22 -6.32 -19.01
C ALA A 333 -37.33 -6.83 -17.86
N ASP A 334 -36.42 -7.77 -18.17
CA ASP A 334 -35.43 -8.31 -17.25
C ASP A 334 -34.46 -7.22 -16.77
N LEU A 335 -33.87 -6.46 -17.70
CA LEU A 335 -33.04 -5.29 -17.39
C LEU A 335 -33.78 -4.30 -16.46
N CYS A 336 -35.03 -3.95 -16.79
CA CYS A 336 -35.83 -3.04 -15.97
C CYS A 336 -36.09 -3.60 -14.56
N GLY A 337 -36.36 -4.89 -14.44
CA GLY A 337 -36.58 -5.56 -13.15
C GLY A 337 -35.33 -5.56 -12.28
N ILE A 338 -34.20 -6.00 -12.83
CA ILE A 338 -32.91 -6.07 -12.13
C ILE A 338 -32.46 -4.65 -11.75
N SER A 339 -32.49 -3.68 -12.66
CA SER A 339 -32.02 -2.32 -12.36
C SER A 339 -32.86 -1.62 -11.29
N LYS A 340 -34.16 -1.91 -11.19
CA LYS A 340 -35.01 -1.38 -10.11
C LYS A 340 -34.66 -1.97 -8.74
N LYS A 341 -34.28 -3.24 -8.70
CA LYS A 341 -33.99 -3.97 -7.46
C LYS A 341 -32.55 -3.76 -6.98
N GLU A 342 -31.59 -3.89 -7.89
CA GLU A 342 -30.16 -3.93 -7.57
C GLU A 342 -29.43 -2.61 -7.86
N GLY A 343 -30.11 -1.69 -8.55
CA GLY A 343 -29.53 -0.44 -9.02
C GLY A 343 -28.72 -0.61 -10.31
N TYR A 344 -27.91 0.39 -10.60
CA TYR A 344 -27.14 0.48 -11.86
C TYR A 344 -25.63 0.25 -11.67
N GLN A 345 -25.18 0.08 -10.43
CA GLN A 345 -23.75 0.03 -10.10
C GLN A 345 -23.47 -1.18 -9.22
N GLY A 346 -22.49 -1.99 -9.64
CA GLY A 346 -21.98 -3.12 -8.86
C GLY A 346 -20.55 -2.89 -8.38
N GLY A 347 -19.82 -3.99 -8.18
CA GLY A 347 -18.48 -3.96 -7.62
C GLY A 347 -17.41 -3.52 -8.61
N LEU A 348 -17.70 -3.49 -9.93
CA LEU A 348 -16.76 -3.00 -10.93
C LEU A 348 -16.33 -1.55 -10.65
N ARG A 349 -17.28 -0.69 -10.25
CA ARG A 349 -17.01 0.70 -9.84
C ARG A 349 -16.07 0.76 -8.62
N LEU A 350 -16.28 -0.13 -7.65
CA LEU A 350 -15.46 -0.22 -6.43
C LEU A 350 -14.02 -0.65 -6.76
N MET A 351 -13.86 -1.65 -7.63
CA MET A 351 -12.55 -2.12 -8.10
C MET A 351 -11.78 -1.00 -8.80
N GLN A 352 -12.43 -0.32 -9.75
CA GLN A 352 -11.80 0.75 -10.52
C GLN A 352 -11.33 1.91 -9.62
N ALA A 353 -12.20 2.35 -8.71
CA ALA A 353 -11.86 3.40 -7.74
C ALA A 353 -10.73 2.98 -6.79
N THR A 354 -10.74 1.72 -6.34
CA THR A 354 -9.67 1.17 -5.50
C THR A 354 -8.34 1.17 -6.23
N CYS A 355 -8.29 0.72 -7.50
CA CYS A 355 -7.07 0.74 -8.31
C CYS A 355 -6.56 2.16 -8.55
N LYS A 356 -7.44 3.11 -8.88
CA LYS A 356 -7.06 4.52 -9.06
C LYS A 356 -6.47 5.11 -7.78
N LYS A 357 -7.19 5.01 -6.66
CA LYS A 357 -6.72 5.51 -5.36
C LYS A 357 -5.42 4.84 -4.93
N PHE A 358 -5.23 3.55 -5.23
CA PHE A 358 -4.00 2.82 -4.92
C PHE A 358 -2.80 3.38 -5.69
N PHE A 359 -2.97 3.64 -6.99
CA PHE A 359 -1.94 4.29 -7.80
C PHE A 359 -1.57 5.68 -7.27
N GLU A 360 -2.58 6.50 -6.96
CA GLU A 360 -2.40 7.83 -6.36
C GLU A 360 -1.68 7.74 -5.01
N PHE A 361 -2.12 6.84 -4.13
CA PHE A 361 -1.51 6.62 -2.81
C PHE A 361 -0.02 6.26 -2.95
N CYS A 362 0.33 5.34 -3.83
CA CYS A 362 1.72 4.97 -4.06
C CYS A 362 2.54 6.16 -4.60
N SER A 363 1.99 6.91 -5.55
CA SER A 363 2.65 8.12 -6.08
C SER A 363 2.87 9.18 -5.00
N GLU A 364 1.86 9.48 -4.21
CA GLU A 364 1.90 10.46 -3.10
C GLU A 364 2.78 10.01 -1.93
N ARG A 365 3.06 8.71 -1.78
CA ARG A 365 3.95 8.15 -0.75
C ARG A 365 5.36 7.87 -1.28
N GLY A 366 5.66 8.24 -2.52
CA GLY A 366 6.97 7.95 -3.12
C GLY A 366 7.24 6.45 -3.22
N ILE A 367 6.24 5.63 -3.51
CA ILE A 367 6.37 4.20 -3.76
C ILE A 367 6.26 3.99 -5.27
N ALA A 368 7.38 3.68 -5.92
CA ALA A 368 7.37 3.30 -7.32
C ALA A 368 6.73 1.91 -7.46
N ILE A 369 5.66 1.84 -8.23
CA ILE A 369 5.01 0.57 -8.58
C ILE A 369 5.62 0.01 -9.87
N ALA A 370 5.78 -1.31 -9.92
CA ALA A 370 6.29 -1.98 -11.10
C ALA A 370 5.34 -1.84 -12.31
N ARG A 371 5.88 -1.64 -13.53
CA ARG A 371 5.12 -1.68 -14.80
C ARG A 371 4.63 -3.11 -15.13
N ARG A 372 3.60 -3.56 -14.42
CA ARG A 372 3.00 -4.88 -14.61
C ARG A 372 1.47 -4.78 -14.64
N ASN A 373 0.90 -5.38 -15.67
CA ASN A 373 -0.54 -5.44 -15.88
C ASN A 373 -1.13 -6.71 -15.28
N PHE A 374 -2.44 -6.67 -15.04
CA PHE A 374 -3.17 -7.78 -14.44
C PHE A 374 -4.63 -7.81 -14.85
N ARG A 375 -5.23 -8.98 -14.69
CA ARG A 375 -6.66 -9.21 -14.72
C ARG A 375 -7.18 -9.29 -13.29
N LEU A 376 -8.11 -8.41 -12.94
CA LEU A 376 -8.74 -8.33 -11.63
C LEU A 376 -10.22 -8.72 -11.76
N LYS A 377 -10.64 -9.67 -10.94
CA LYS A 377 -12.05 -10.03 -10.76
C LYS A 377 -12.40 -10.09 -9.28
N TYR A 378 -13.69 -10.05 -8.97
CA TYR A 378 -14.18 -10.24 -7.62
C TYR A 378 -15.35 -11.22 -7.58
N ASP A 379 -15.60 -11.75 -6.39
CA ASP A 379 -16.76 -12.56 -6.05
C ASP A 379 -17.20 -12.22 -4.61
N THR A 380 -18.46 -12.40 -4.28
CA THR A 380 -18.99 -12.10 -2.95
C THR A 380 -20.25 -12.89 -2.66
N ASN A 381 -20.35 -13.40 -1.44
CA ASN A 381 -21.59 -13.95 -0.89
C ASN A 381 -22.20 -13.04 0.19
N ILE A 382 -21.69 -11.83 0.39
CA ILE A 382 -22.25 -10.87 1.36
C ILE A 382 -23.60 -10.37 0.83
N PRO A 383 -24.71 -10.57 1.57
CA PRO A 383 -26.01 -10.10 1.14
C PRO A 383 -26.02 -8.57 0.99
N ARG A 384 -26.65 -8.08 -0.07
CA ARG A 384 -26.76 -6.63 -0.33
C ARG A 384 -27.70 -5.97 0.67
N GLN A 385 -27.42 -4.71 0.99
CA GLN A 385 -28.33 -3.81 1.74
C GLN A 385 -28.75 -4.28 3.16
N VAL A 386 -28.10 -5.27 3.75
CA VAL A 386 -28.37 -5.73 5.13
C VAL A 386 -27.36 -5.21 6.15
N GLY A 387 -26.60 -4.17 5.78
CA GLY A 387 -25.68 -3.50 6.68
C GLY A 387 -24.52 -4.39 7.18
N LEU A 388 -24.00 -5.30 6.34
CA LEU A 388 -22.87 -6.21 6.64
C LEU A 388 -21.52 -5.78 6.01
N ALA A 389 -21.42 -4.52 5.56
CA ALA A 389 -20.21 -3.92 5.01
C ALA A 389 -19.69 -4.56 3.70
N GLY A 390 -20.60 -4.88 2.77
CA GLY A 390 -20.26 -5.53 1.50
C GLY A 390 -19.38 -4.70 0.55
N SER A 391 -19.65 -3.40 0.41
CA SER A 391 -18.86 -2.50 -0.45
C SER A 391 -17.41 -2.38 0.02
N SER A 392 -17.22 -2.06 1.30
CA SER A 392 -15.89 -1.93 1.90
C SER A 392 -15.13 -3.28 1.91
N ALA A 393 -15.85 -4.41 2.00
CA ALA A 393 -15.24 -5.74 1.86
C ALA A 393 -14.63 -5.94 0.46
N ILE A 394 -15.35 -5.57 -0.60
CA ILE A 394 -14.83 -5.65 -1.98
C ILE A 394 -13.59 -4.77 -2.12
N CYS A 395 -13.65 -3.51 -1.70
CA CYS A 395 -12.49 -2.59 -1.73
C CYS A 395 -11.30 -3.16 -0.95
N THR A 396 -11.55 -3.73 0.25
CA THR A 396 -10.50 -4.32 1.09
C THR A 396 -9.89 -5.57 0.46
N ALA A 397 -10.69 -6.43 -0.17
CA ALA A 397 -10.20 -7.62 -0.86
C ALA A 397 -9.32 -7.22 -2.06
N VAL A 398 -9.75 -6.24 -2.86
CA VAL A 398 -8.96 -5.68 -3.96
C VAL A 398 -7.66 -5.07 -3.45
N LEU A 399 -7.70 -4.26 -2.39
CA LEU A 399 -6.51 -3.68 -1.78
C LEU A 399 -5.52 -4.76 -1.34
N LYS A 400 -5.98 -5.81 -0.65
CA LYS A 400 -5.13 -6.94 -0.22
C LYS A 400 -4.46 -7.63 -1.41
N CYS A 401 -5.16 -7.79 -2.54
CA CYS A 401 -4.58 -8.31 -3.77
C CYS A 401 -3.53 -7.36 -4.37
N LEU A 402 -3.79 -6.04 -4.42
CA LEU A 402 -2.86 -5.04 -4.95
C LEU A 402 -1.57 -4.97 -4.11
N VAL A 403 -1.70 -4.91 -2.78
CA VAL A 403 -0.57 -4.94 -1.84
C VAL A 403 0.30 -6.18 -2.09
N ALA A 404 -0.33 -7.36 -2.22
CA ALA A 404 0.40 -8.59 -2.51
C ALA A 404 1.00 -8.63 -3.92
N PHE A 405 0.30 -8.12 -4.94
CA PHE A 405 0.76 -8.14 -6.33
C PHE A 405 1.96 -7.22 -6.57
N PHE A 406 2.00 -6.07 -5.89
CA PHE A 406 3.09 -5.10 -5.95
C PHE A 406 4.12 -5.27 -4.83
N ASN A 407 4.08 -6.39 -4.09
CA ASN A 407 5.03 -6.72 -3.01
C ASN A 407 5.18 -5.63 -1.93
N LEU A 408 4.10 -4.93 -1.60
CA LEU A 408 4.09 -3.96 -0.51
C LEU A 408 3.99 -4.68 0.84
N THR A 409 4.70 -4.15 1.84
CA THR A 409 4.72 -4.71 3.20
C THR A 409 3.82 -3.92 4.15
N GLN A 410 3.67 -4.40 5.39
CA GLN A 410 2.99 -3.66 6.45
C GLN A 410 3.73 -2.38 6.86
N GLU A 411 5.02 -2.25 6.54
CA GLU A 411 5.76 -0.99 6.74
C GLU A 411 5.37 0.04 5.69
N ASP A 412 5.13 -0.39 4.45
CA ASP A 412 4.67 0.49 3.37
C ASP A 412 3.20 0.89 3.55
N PHE A 413 2.39 -0.05 4.05
CA PHE A 413 0.95 0.12 4.13
C PHE A 413 0.40 -0.46 5.45
N PRO A 414 0.60 0.24 6.59
CA PRO A 414 0.13 -0.24 7.90
C PRO A 414 -1.39 -0.42 7.96
N LEU A 415 -1.88 -1.33 8.82
CA LEU A 415 -3.32 -1.63 8.95
C LEU A 415 -4.23 -0.39 9.19
N PRO A 416 -3.90 0.59 10.07
CA PRO A 416 -4.70 1.80 10.20
C PRO A 416 -4.81 2.59 8.90
N VAL A 417 -3.70 2.65 8.15
CA VAL A 417 -3.61 3.36 6.87
C VAL A 417 -4.42 2.62 5.81
N GLN A 418 -4.40 1.28 5.79
CA GLN A 418 -5.26 0.48 4.90
C GLN A 418 -6.76 0.74 5.19
N ALA A 419 -7.15 0.81 6.46
CA ALA A 419 -8.52 1.13 6.85
C ALA A 419 -8.92 2.55 6.40
N ASN A 420 -8.04 3.54 6.55
CA ASN A 420 -8.30 4.90 6.06
C ASN A 420 -8.30 5.01 4.53
N PHE A 421 -7.46 4.23 3.85
CA PHE A 421 -7.46 4.15 2.40
C PHE A 421 -8.80 3.68 1.86
N VAL A 422 -9.35 2.56 2.39
CA VAL A 422 -10.65 2.03 1.95
C VAL A 422 -11.77 3.06 2.18
N LEU A 423 -11.71 3.83 3.27
CA LEU A 423 -12.65 4.95 3.46
C LEU A 423 -12.56 5.98 2.36
N SER A 424 -11.33 6.35 1.98
CA SER A 424 -11.11 7.40 0.99
C SER A 424 -11.65 6.97 -0.38
N VAL A 425 -11.59 5.68 -0.70
CA VAL A 425 -12.24 5.11 -1.89
C VAL A 425 -13.75 5.34 -1.82
N GLU A 426 -14.38 5.01 -0.70
CA GLU A 426 -15.84 5.15 -0.59
C GLU A 426 -16.25 6.63 -0.54
N THR A 427 -15.65 7.43 0.33
CA THR A 427 -16.09 8.80 0.62
C THR A 427 -15.56 9.84 -0.36
N GLN A 428 -14.25 9.87 -0.63
CA GLN A 428 -13.62 10.91 -1.44
C GLN A 428 -13.73 10.63 -2.93
N GLU A 429 -13.55 9.37 -3.34
CA GLU A 429 -13.59 8.99 -4.76
C GLU A 429 -15.02 8.72 -5.25
N LEU A 430 -15.81 7.99 -4.45
CA LEU A 430 -17.14 7.52 -4.87
C LEU A 430 -18.30 8.32 -4.27
N GLY A 431 -18.06 9.22 -3.31
CA GLY A 431 -19.10 10.02 -2.65
C GLY A 431 -20.09 9.19 -1.81
N ILE A 432 -19.71 7.98 -1.40
CA ILE A 432 -20.51 7.07 -0.58
C ILE A 432 -20.36 7.49 0.88
N ASN A 433 -21.49 7.67 1.58
CA ASN A 433 -21.48 7.92 3.02
C ASN A 433 -21.13 6.61 3.75
N ALA A 434 -19.99 6.58 4.43
CA ALA A 434 -19.45 5.37 5.07
C ALA A 434 -19.02 5.64 6.52
N GLY A 435 -19.22 4.62 7.37
CA GLY A 435 -18.80 4.63 8.78
C GLY A 435 -17.30 4.40 8.97
N LEU A 436 -16.83 4.49 10.21
CA LEU A 436 -15.41 4.26 10.51
C LEU A 436 -15.09 2.78 10.75
N GLN A 437 -16.01 2.07 11.41
CA GLN A 437 -15.71 0.73 11.94
C GLN A 437 -15.52 -0.35 10.86
N ASP A 438 -16.26 -0.28 9.75
CA ASP A 438 -16.39 -1.34 8.74
C ASP A 438 -15.05 -1.80 8.17
N ARG A 439 -14.24 -0.85 7.73
CA ARG A 439 -12.90 -1.06 7.17
C ARG A 439 -11.84 -1.41 8.21
N VAL A 440 -11.99 -0.93 9.45
CA VAL A 440 -11.06 -1.28 10.54
C VAL A 440 -11.18 -2.77 10.82
N ILE A 441 -12.40 -3.28 11.06
CA ILE A 441 -12.59 -4.70 11.34
C ILE A 441 -12.22 -5.60 10.15
N GLN A 442 -12.37 -5.13 8.91
CA GLN A 442 -11.98 -5.85 7.69
C GLN A 442 -10.46 -5.89 7.45
N ALA A 443 -9.73 -4.87 7.93
CA ALA A 443 -8.28 -4.85 7.93
C ALA A 443 -7.69 -5.73 9.06
N TYR A 444 -8.24 -5.62 10.27
CA TYR A 444 -7.70 -6.27 11.47
C TYR A 444 -8.18 -7.72 11.70
N ASN A 445 -9.35 -8.10 11.15
CA ASN A 445 -10.06 -9.35 11.48
C ASN A 445 -10.31 -9.54 12.99
N GLY A 446 -10.80 -10.70 13.41
CA GLY A 446 -11.04 -10.99 14.82
C GLY A 446 -12.20 -10.21 15.41
N CYS A 447 -12.04 -9.86 16.69
CA CYS A 447 -12.89 -8.92 17.42
C CYS A 447 -12.04 -7.72 17.80
N VAL A 448 -12.53 -6.50 17.53
CA VAL A 448 -11.76 -5.26 17.75
C VAL A 448 -12.62 -4.27 18.50
N TYR A 449 -12.11 -3.80 19.63
CA TYR A 449 -12.56 -2.59 20.30
C TYR A 449 -11.90 -1.38 19.62
N MET A 450 -12.70 -0.38 19.28
CA MET A 450 -12.28 0.79 18.50
C MET A 450 -12.72 2.05 19.22
N ASP A 451 -11.76 2.92 19.52
CA ASP A 451 -11.96 4.23 20.12
C ASP A 451 -11.67 5.32 19.09
N PHE A 452 -12.72 6.04 18.69
CA PHE A 452 -12.64 7.13 17.72
C PHE A 452 -12.75 8.50 18.39
N SER A 453 -12.45 8.60 19.69
CA SER A 453 -12.44 9.87 20.41
C SER A 453 -11.67 10.95 19.65
N LYS A 454 -12.19 12.17 19.72
CA LYS A 454 -11.70 13.28 18.91
C LYS A 454 -10.23 13.56 19.16
N GLU A 455 -9.81 13.47 20.42
CA GLU A 455 -8.42 13.67 20.83
C GLU A 455 -7.47 12.69 20.15
N ILE A 456 -7.86 11.41 20.03
CA ILE A 456 -7.06 10.38 19.36
C ILE A 456 -7.07 10.61 17.85
N MET A 457 -8.24 10.83 17.27
CA MET A 457 -8.39 11.07 15.83
C MET A 457 -7.59 12.29 15.36
N ASP A 458 -7.63 13.39 16.12
CA ASP A 458 -6.90 14.63 15.81
C ASP A 458 -5.38 14.45 15.99
N ALA A 459 -4.93 13.62 16.94
CA ALA A 459 -3.51 13.41 17.24
C ALA A 459 -2.78 12.53 16.22
N GLN A 460 -3.42 11.47 15.69
CA GLN A 460 -2.75 10.48 14.82
C GLN A 460 -3.51 10.16 13.51
N GLY A 461 -4.69 10.75 13.28
CA GLY A 461 -5.46 10.56 12.05
C GLY A 461 -6.26 9.25 11.94
N TYR A 462 -6.23 8.41 12.98
CA TYR A 462 -6.99 7.15 13.08
C TYR A 462 -7.29 6.80 14.55
N GLY A 463 -8.28 5.94 14.79
CA GLY A 463 -8.69 5.57 16.15
C GLY A 463 -7.72 4.63 16.86
N HIS A 464 -7.90 4.45 18.16
CA HIS A 464 -7.19 3.41 18.91
C HIS A 464 -7.90 2.08 18.74
N TYR A 465 -7.17 1.06 18.27
CA TYR A 465 -7.72 -0.24 17.93
C TYR A 465 -7.11 -1.32 18.81
N GLU A 466 -7.93 -1.94 19.65
CA GLU A 466 -7.54 -3.02 20.56
C GLU A 466 -8.18 -4.34 20.13
N GLN A 467 -7.34 -5.34 19.89
CA GLN A 467 -7.79 -6.68 19.57
C GLN A 467 -8.28 -7.41 20.82
N LEU A 468 -9.53 -7.88 20.78
CA LEU A 468 -10.14 -8.67 21.85
C LEU A 468 -10.06 -10.17 21.53
N PRO A 469 -9.85 -11.04 22.54
CA PRO A 469 -9.71 -12.48 22.33
C PRO A 469 -11.05 -13.09 21.89
N VAL A 470 -11.08 -13.60 20.65
CA VAL A 470 -12.26 -14.27 20.07
C VAL A 470 -12.70 -15.49 20.91
N SER A 471 -11.76 -16.16 21.58
CA SER A 471 -12.02 -17.31 22.46
C SER A 471 -12.88 -17.00 23.68
N LYS A 472 -13.01 -15.72 24.07
CA LYS A 472 -13.87 -15.29 25.18
C LYS A 472 -15.29 -14.91 24.75
N LEU A 473 -15.55 -14.85 23.44
CA LEU A 473 -16.86 -14.46 22.92
C LEU A 473 -17.88 -15.59 23.08
N PRO A 474 -19.13 -15.27 23.43
CA PRO A 474 -20.21 -16.25 23.35
C PRO A 474 -20.63 -16.51 21.89
N GLN A 475 -21.46 -17.53 21.70
CA GLN A 475 -22.05 -17.83 20.39
C GLN A 475 -23.13 -16.80 20.04
N PHE A 476 -22.86 -15.97 19.03
CA PHE A 476 -23.86 -15.05 18.47
C PHE A 476 -24.65 -15.69 17.33
N TRP A 477 -25.78 -15.08 16.99
CA TRP A 477 -26.56 -15.37 15.79
C TRP A 477 -26.84 -14.07 15.03
N LEU A 478 -27.09 -14.19 13.73
CA LEU A 478 -27.41 -13.10 12.83
C LEU A 478 -28.73 -13.43 12.11
N GLY A 479 -29.67 -12.49 12.18
CA GLY A 479 -30.92 -12.53 11.44
C GLY A 479 -30.96 -11.39 10.41
N TYR A 480 -31.49 -11.61 9.20
CA TYR A 480 -31.62 -10.54 8.21
C TYR A 480 -32.76 -10.76 7.22
N LEU A 481 -33.14 -9.68 6.52
CA LEU A 481 -34.18 -9.70 5.50
C LEU A 481 -33.67 -10.41 4.24
N ALA A 482 -34.45 -11.37 3.72
CA ALA A 482 -34.09 -12.07 2.48
C ALA A 482 -34.17 -11.16 1.24
N ASP A 483 -35.12 -10.22 1.22
CA ASP A 483 -35.29 -9.23 0.15
C ASP A 483 -35.48 -7.84 0.77
N PRO A 484 -34.39 -7.13 1.11
CA PRO A 484 -34.49 -5.79 1.66
C PRO A 484 -35.04 -4.84 0.61
N SER A 485 -36.16 -4.17 0.89
CA SER A 485 -36.68 -3.11 0.02
C SER A 485 -35.94 -1.78 0.29
N ASP A 486 -35.55 -1.08 -0.77
CA ASP A 486 -34.90 0.25 -0.73
C ASP A 486 -35.87 1.37 -0.27
N SER A 487 -37.01 1.01 0.33
CA SER A 487 -38.08 1.89 0.80
C SER A 487 -37.71 2.68 2.08
N GLY A 488 -36.45 2.62 2.52
CA GLY A 488 -35.97 3.11 3.81
C GLY A 488 -35.07 4.34 3.77
N LYS A 489 -35.11 5.20 2.74
CA LYS A 489 -34.46 6.53 2.76
C LYS A 489 -35.21 7.53 3.66
N ILE A 490 -35.59 7.11 4.87
CA ILE A 490 -35.94 8.06 5.92
C ILE A 490 -34.61 8.62 6.42
N HIS A 491 -34.24 9.79 5.90
CA HIS A 491 -33.02 10.48 6.28
C HIS A 491 -33.09 10.82 7.78
N SER A 492 -32.30 10.12 8.61
CA SER A 492 -32.13 10.51 10.00
C SER A 492 -31.36 11.85 10.07
N ASN A 493 -31.92 12.85 10.74
CA ASN A 493 -31.25 14.15 10.97
C ASN A 493 -30.26 14.11 12.16
N ILE A 494 -29.89 12.92 12.65
CA ILE A 494 -29.05 12.74 13.85
C ILE A 494 -27.68 13.42 13.71
N ARG A 495 -27.06 13.38 12.52
CA ARG A 495 -25.81 14.11 12.26
C ARG A 495 -25.97 15.61 12.45
N GLN A 496 -27.04 16.20 11.93
CA GLN A 496 -27.31 17.62 12.07
C GLN A 496 -27.55 17.99 13.54
N ARG A 497 -28.37 17.21 14.25
CA ARG A 497 -28.68 17.40 15.68
C ARG A 497 -27.44 17.30 16.58
N TYR A 498 -26.54 16.36 16.28
CA TYR A 498 -25.25 16.26 16.98
C TYR A 498 -24.38 17.49 16.71
N ASN A 499 -24.26 17.91 15.43
CA ASN A 499 -23.46 19.07 15.06
C ASN A 499 -23.99 20.39 15.65
N SER A 500 -25.30 20.49 15.90
CA SER A 500 -25.90 21.62 16.61
C SER A 500 -25.74 21.55 18.12
N GLY A 501 -25.10 20.50 18.66
CA GLY A 501 -24.88 20.33 20.09
C GLY A 501 -26.14 19.94 20.87
N GLU A 502 -27.12 19.28 20.25
CA GLU A 502 -28.33 18.85 20.94
C GLU A 502 -28.00 17.87 22.06
N GLU A 503 -28.28 18.25 23.31
CA GLU A 503 -27.86 17.55 24.52
C GLU A 503 -28.27 16.08 24.53
N ALA A 504 -29.51 15.78 24.12
CA ALA A 504 -30.02 14.40 24.07
C ALA A 504 -29.21 13.51 23.11
N VAL A 505 -28.81 14.04 21.96
CA VAL A 505 -28.03 13.29 20.95
C VAL A 505 -26.58 13.16 21.39
N VAL A 506 -25.97 14.25 21.89
CA VAL A 506 -24.57 14.24 22.39
C VAL A 506 -24.44 13.28 23.57
N SER A 507 -25.34 13.36 24.56
CA SER A 507 -25.38 12.43 25.70
C SER A 507 -25.63 11.00 25.24
N GLY A 508 -26.51 10.79 24.26
CA GLY A 508 -26.72 9.48 23.66
C GLY A 508 -25.45 8.87 23.05
N MET A 509 -24.66 9.66 22.32
CA MET A 509 -23.37 9.20 21.77
C MET A 509 -22.35 8.86 22.86
N GLN A 510 -22.31 9.65 23.94
CA GLN A 510 -21.48 9.35 25.11
C GLN A 510 -21.92 8.07 25.83
N GLN A 511 -23.23 7.83 25.92
CA GLN A 511 -23.77 6.60 26.50
C GLN A 511 -23.43 5.36 25.66
N PHE A 512 -23.48 5.45 24.33
CA PHE A 512 -22.99 4.37 23.46
C PHE A 512 -21.51 4.04 23.71
N ALA A 513 -20.68 5.07 23.88
CA ALA A 513 -19.27 4.90 24.22
C ALA A 513 -19.09 4.20 25.58
N ALA A 514 -19.86 4.62 26.60
CA ALA A 514 -19.84 3.99 27.92
C ALA A 514 -20.32 2.52 27.90
N PHE A 515 -21.36 2.19 27.13
CA PHE A 515 -21.78 0.80 26.92
C PHE A 515 -20.69 -0.03 26.25
N THR A 516 -19.91 0.58 25.36
CA THR A 516 -18.79 -0.09 24.68
C THR A 516 -17.67 -0.41 25.65
N ASP A 517 -17.28 0.52 26.54
CA ASP A 517 -16.29 0.27 27.59
C ASP A 517 -16.73 -0.84 28.54
N ALA A 518 -18.01 -0.82 28.96
CA ALA A 518 -18.58 -1.86 29.80
C ALA A 518 -18.64 -3.22 29.09
N ALA A 519 -18.96 -3.24 27.78
CA ALA A 519 -18.99 -4.47 26.99
C ALA A 519 -17.59 -5.06 26.79
N ARG A 520 -16.58 -4.21 26.60
CA ARG A 520 -15.16 -4.62 26.58
C ARG A 520 -14.80 -5.33 27.88
N ALA A 521 -15.11 -4.74 29.03
CA ALA A 521 -14.87 -5.35 30.33
C ALA A 521 -15.62 -6.70 30.48
N ALA A 522 -16.89 -6.75 30.08
CA ALA A 522 -17.70 -7.96 30.14
C ALA A 522 -17.13 -9.10 29.27
N ILE A 523 -16.65 -8.81 28.06
CA ILE A 523 -15.98 -9.78 27.18
C ILE A 523 -14.69 -10.30 27.83
N LEU A 524 -13.85 -9.40 28.35
CA LEU A 524 -12.58 -9.78 28.97
C LEU A 524 -12.76 -10.64 30.23
N SER A 525 -13.82 -10.37 30.99
CA SER A 525 -14.18 -11.12 32.20
C SER A 525 -15.10 -12.33 31.95
N GLY A 526 -15.52 -12.60 30.71
CA GLY A 526 -16.42 -13.72 30.37
C GLY A 526 -17.86 -13.55 30.90
N GLN A 527 -18.30 -12.34 31.20
CA GLN A 527 -19.64 -12.04 31.73
C GLN A 527 -20.67 -11.92 30.60
N HIS A 528 -21.08 -13.05 30.02
CA HIS A 528 -21.94 -13.08 28.83
C HIS A 528 -23.35 -12.50 29.07
N ASN A 529 -23.92 -12.65 30.27
CA ASN A 529 -25.22 -12.06 30.61
C ASN A 529 -25.16 -10.52 30.68
N THR A 530 -24.09 -9.97 31.26
CA THR A 530 -23.85 -8.52 31.28
C THR A 530 -23.72 -7.99 29.85
N LEU A 531 -23.03 -8.72 28.97
CA LEU A 531 -22.92 -8.35 27.55
C LEU A 531 -24.29 -8.36 26.86
N ALA A 532 -25.13 -9.36 27.13
CA ALA A 532 -26.49 -9.43 26.61
C ALA A 532 -27.34 -8.22 27.06
N ASP A 533 -27.29 -7.85 28.35
CA ASP A 533 -27.99 -6.66 28.87
C ASP A 533 -27.53 -5.38 28.18
N LEU A 534 -26.23 -5.24 27.93
CA LEU A 534 -25.68 -4.08 27.22
C LEU A 534 -26.13 -4.04 25.76
N MET A 535 -26.29 -5.19 25.09
CA MET A 535 -26.78 -5.25 23.70
C MET A 535 -28.20 -4.72 23.60
N ASP A 536 -29.08 -5.14 24.51
CA ASP A 536 -30.47 -4.63 24.57
C ASP A 536 -30.49 -3.12 24.85
N LYS A 537 -29.71 -2.65 25.84
CA LYS A 537 -29.59 -1.21 26.15
C LYS A 537 -29.10 -0.39 24.96
N ASN A 538 -28.13 -0.90 24.20
CA ASN A 538 -27.67 -0.24 22.98
C ASN A 538 -28.81 -0.15 21.94
N PHE A 539 -29.62 -1.19 21.78
CA PHE A 539 -30.75 -1.12 20.86
C PHE A 539 -31.82 -0.12 21.33
N ASP A 540 -32.18 -0.17 22.61
CA ASP A 540 -33.22 0.69 23.18
C ASP A 540 -32.83 2.18 23.07
N LEU A 541 -31.56 2.51 23.37
CA LEU A 541 -31.04 3.87 23.18
C LEU A 541 -31.08 4.29 21.69
N ARG A 542 -30.74 3.39 20.77
CA ARG A 542 -30.82 3.68 19.34
C ARG A 542 -32.25 3.95 18.89
N ARG A 543 -33.21 3.13 19.35
CA ARG A 543 -34.65 3.33 19.09
C ARG A 543 -35.14 4.66 19.64
N GLN A 544 -34.73 5.02 20.86
CA GLN A 544 -35.07 6.30 21.47
C GLN A 544 -34.58 7.51 20.64
N LEU A 545 -33.37 7.43 20.09
CA LEU A 545 -32.78 8.54 19.35
C LEU A 545 -33.31 8.65 17.91
N TYR A 546 -33.43 7.52 17.21
CA TYR A 546 -33.76 7.47 15.78
C TYR A 546 -35.26 7.36 15.49
N GLY A 547 -36.04 6.82 16.43
CA GLY A 547 -37.48 6.57 16.26
C GLY A 547 -37.80 5.36 15.38
N ASP A 548 -39.01 4.84 15.55
CA ASP A 548 -39.45 3.59 14.93
C ASP A 548 -39.54 3.68 13.40
N GLU A 549 -39.95 4.82 12.86
CA GLU A 549 -40.02 5.07 11.41
C GLU A 549 -38.64 4.90 10.77
N CYS A 550 -37.60 5.48 11.37
CA CYS A 550 -36.24 5.37 10.85
C CYS A 550 -35.67 3.95 10.99
N LEU A 551 -36.06 3.21 12.03
CA LEU A 551 -35.60 1.83 12.23
C LEU A 551 -36.32 0.83 11.34
N GLY A 552 -37.54 1.11 10.91
CA GLY A 552 -38.33 0.29 10.01
C GLY A 552 -39.01 -0.90 10.68
N GLU A 553 -40.26 -1.15 10.29
CA GLU A 553 -41.14 -2.16 10.90
C GLU A 553 -40.55 -3.58 10.86
N ALA A 554 -39.97 -3.99 9.73
CA ALA A 554 -39.40 -5.33 9.59
C ALA A 554 -38.23 -5.58 10.55
N ASN A 555 -37.39 -4.56 10.80
CA ASN A 555 -36.30 -4.68 11.75
C ASN A 555 -36.81 -4.74 13.20
N LEU A 556 -37.82 -3.93 13.53
CA LEU A 556 -38.47 -3.97 14.85
C LEU A 556 -39.15 -5.32 15.10
N LYS A 557 -39.74 -5.94 14.06
CA LYS A 557 -40.32 -7.29 14.14
C LYS A 557 -39.26 -8.35 14.46
N MET A 558 -38.09 -8.31 13.81
CA MET A 558 -36.98 -9.22 14.15
C MET A 558 -36.54 -9.07 15.61
N VAL A 559 -36.47 -7.83 16.12
CA VAL A 559 -36.12 -7.55 17.52
C VAL A 559 -37.19 -8.08 18.49
N ALA A 560 -38.46 -7.89 18.17
CA ALA A 560 -39.56 -8.39 19.00
C ALA A 560 -39.56 -9.92 19.11
N ILE A 561 -39.34 -10.63 18.00
CA ILE A 561 -39.22 -12.10 17.99
C ILE A 561 -38.03 -12.54 18.84
N ALA A 562 -36.86 -11.93 18.68
CA ALA A 562 -35.69 -12.27 19.47
C ALA A 562 -35.90 -12.11 20.99
N ARG A 563 -36.53 -11.00 21.41
CA ARG A 563 -36.85 -10.74 22.82
C ARG A 563 -37.87 -11.73 23.38
N LYS A 564 -38.87 -12.13 22.59
CA LYS A 564 -39.84 -13.19 22.96
C LYS A 564 -39.15 -14.51 23.32
N HIS A 565 -38.04 -14.84 22.66
CA HIS A 565 -37.23 -16.03 22.93
C HIS A 565 -36.09 -15.82 23.94
N ASN A 566 -36.15 -14.74 24.73
CA ASN A 566 -35.14 -14.41 25.74
C ASN A 566 -33.71 -14.26 25.15
N SER A 567 -33.61 -13.76 23.92
CA SER A 567 -32.35 -13.39 23.29
C SER A 567 -32.18 -11.88 23.32
N ALA A 568 -31.02 -11.41 23.80
CA ALA A 568 -30.62 -10.03 23.57
C ALA A 568 -30.39 -9.81 22.08
N VAL A 569 -30.68 -8.61 21.60
CA VAL A 569 -30.66 -8.31 20.16
C VAL A 569 -30.39 -6.83 19.92
N LYS A 570 -29.63 -6.55 18.87
CA LYS A 570 -29.42 -5.18 18.37
C LYS A 570 -29.06 -5.19 16.89
N PHE A 571 -28.89 -4.01 16.31
CA PHE A 571 -28.47 -3.89 14.93
C PHE A 571 -26.94 -4.08 14.81
N PRO A 572 -26.47 -4.91 13.86
CA PRO A 572 -25.05 -5.05 13.53
C PRO A 572 -24.54 -3.92 12.64
N GLY A 573 -25.44 -3.12 12.04
CA GLY A 573 -25.13 -2.04 11.09
C GLY A 573 -26.26 -1.01 10.99
N SER A 574 -26.44 -0.43 9.80
CA SER A 574 -27.42 0.63 9.52
C SER A 574 -28.88 0.16 9.40
N GLY A 575 -29.13 -1.11 9.06
CA GLY A 575 -30.47 -1.71 8.98
C GLY A 575 -30.48 -3.01 8.16
N GLY A 576 -31.62 -3.70 8.12
CA GLY A 576 -31.83 -4.91 7.32
C GLY A 576 -31.29 -6.21 7.96
N ALA A 577 -30.63 -6.10 9.10
CA ALA A 577 -30.14 -7.22 9.90
C ALA A 577 -30.19 -6.93 11.40
N VAL A 578 -30.19 -7.98 12.20
CA VAL A 578 -30.05 -8.00 13.66
C VAL A 578 -28.99 -9.02 14.07
N VAL A 579 -28.22 -8.71 15.10
CA VAL A 579 -27.30 -9.65 15.76
C VAL A 579 -27.77 -9.83 17.19
N GLY A 580 -27.73 -11.07 17.67
CA GLY A 580 -28.18 -11.37 19.02
C GLY A 580 -27.38 -12.44 19.72
N LEU A 581 -27.66 -12.53 21.02
CA LEU A 581 -27.04 -13.42 21.98
C LEU A 581 -28.15 -14.07 22.81
N CYS A 582 -28.33 -15.37 22.63
CA CYS A 582 -29.28 -16.14 23.43
C CYS A 582 -28.76 -16.22 24.87
N ARG A 583 -29.59 -15.84 25.85
CA ARG A 583 -29.23 -15.99 27.28
C ARG A 583 -29.21 -17.45 27.71
N ASN A 584 -30.02 -18.28 27.05
CA ASN A 584 -30.09 -19.72 27.27
C ASN A 584 -29.90 -20.45 25.92
N SER A 585 -29.04 -21.46 25.87
CA SER A 585 -28.70 -22.18 24.62
C SER A 585 -29.89 -22.94 24.01
N GLU A 586 -30.84 -23.37 24.85
CA GLU A 586 -32.01 -24.18 24.46
C GLU A 586 -33.02 -23.42 23.59
N SER A 587 -33.06 -22.08 23.66
CA SER A 587 -34.01 -21.26 22.89
C SER A 587 -33.57 -20.93 21.46
N MET A 588 -32.32 -21.25 21.07
CA MET A 588 -31.80 -20.89 19.74
C MET A 588 -32.54 -21.58 18.59
N ARG A 589 -32.99 -22.83 18.78
CA ARG A 589 -33.74 -23.57 17.75
C ARG A 589 -35.13 -23.01 17.53
N ALA A 590 -35.87 -22.77 18.62
CA ALA A 590 -37.20 -22.17 18.55
C ALA A 590 -37.16 -20.75 17.96
N LEU A 591 -36.12 -19.98 18.30
CA LEU A 591 -35.85 -18.68 17.70
C LEU A 591 -35.62 -18.77 16.19
N GLN A 592 -34.78 -19.72 15.75
CA GLN A 592 -34.52 -19.96 14.34
C GLN A 592 -35.81 -20.31 13.58
N GLU A 593 -36.61 -21.26 14.09
CA GLU A 593 -37.87 -21.69 13.48
C GLU A 593 -38.87 -20.51 13.35
N GLU A 594 -38.95 -19.61 14.35
CA GLU A 594 -39.82 -18.43 14.26
C GLU A 594 -39.29 -17.36 13.30
N PHE A 595 -37.97 -17.18 13.18
CA PHE A 595 -37.38 -16.30 12.17
C PHE A 595 -37.70 -16.79 10.75
N GLU A 596 -37.48 -18.09 10.50
CA GLU A 596 -37.75 -18.73 9.21
C GLU A 596 -39.24 -18.68 8.85
N ALA A 597 -40.15 -18.92 9.81
CA ALA A 597 -41.59 -18.79 9.61
C ALA A 597 -42.04 -17.36 9.24
N ASN A 598 -41.22 -16.35 9.54
CA ASN A 598 -41.45 -14.95 9.19
C ASN A 598 -40.65 -14.50 7.96
N ASN A 599 -40.08 -15.43 7.18
CA ASN A 599 -39.23 -15.16 6.01
C ASN A 599 -37.96 -14.36 6.30
N PHE A 600 -37.45 -14.45 7.52
CA PHE A 600 -36.14 -13.92 7.88
C PHE A 600 -35.09 -15.02 7.74
N VAL A 601 -33.91 -14.66 7.25
CA VAL A 601 -32.77 -15.58 7.23
C VAL A 601 -32.16 -15.59 8.62
N PHE A 602 -31.83 -16.77 9.15
CA PHE A 602 -31.16 -16.95 10.43
C PHE A 602 -29.87 -17.74 10.25
N VAL A 603 -28.74 -17.23 10.77
CA VAL A 603 -27.46 -17.93 10.75
C VAL A 603 -26.73 -17.83 12.08
N LYS A 604 -26.04 -18.90 12.47
CA LYS A 604 -25.08 -18.83 13.58
C LYS A 604 -23.84 -18.08 13.12
N VAL A 605 -23.38 -17.13 13.93
CA VAL A 605 -22.17 -16.35 13.62
C VAL A 605 -20.94 -17.24 13.79
N ILE A 606 -20.10 -17.28 12.77
CA ILE A 606 -18.81 -17.96 12.77
C ILE A 606 -17.74 -16.86 12.82
N PRO A 607 -17.11 -16.60 13.97
CA PRO A 607 -16.06 -15.59 14.07
C PRO A 607 -14.88 -15.92 13.13
N ARG A 608 -14.26 -14.89 12.55
CA ARG A 608 -12.96 -15.03 11.87
C ARG A 608 -11.84 -14.74 12.86
N GLY A 609 -11.00 -15.72 13.17
CA GLY A 609 -9.81 -15.52 14.00
C GLY A 609 -8.80 -14.54 13.38
N GLN A 610 -7.94 -13.97 14.24
CA GLN A 610 -6.92 -12.99 13.83
C GLN A 610 -5.80 -13.64 13.03
N ASP A 611 -5.26 -14.76 13.55
CA ASP A 611 -4.11 -15.47 12.98
C ASP A 611 -4.50 -16.61 12.05
N GLU A 612 -5.78 -16.72 11.70
CA GLU A 612 -6.18 -17.73 10.73
C GLU A 612 -5.56 -17.38 9.37
N PRO A 613 -4.89 -18.36 8.71
CA PRO A 613 -4.26 -18.12 7.42
C PRO A 613 -5.29 -17.57 6.43
N HIS A 614 -4.88 -16.57 5.65
CA HIS A 614 -5.68 -16.08 4.53
C HIS A 614 -5.90 -17.24 3.56
N GLU A 615 -7.15 -17.71 3.47
CA GLU A 615 -7.56 -18.72 2.48
C GLU A 615 -7.47 -18.19 1.06
#